data_AF-A0A517MEG2-F1
#
_entry.id   AF-A0A517MEG2-F1
#
_cell.length_a   1.000
_cell.length_b   1.000
_cell.length_c   1.000
_cell.angle_alpha   90.00
_cell.angle_beta   90.00
_cell.angle_gamma   90.00
#
_symmetry.space_group_name_H-M   'P 1'
#
loop_
_entity.id
_entity.type
_entity.pdbx_description
1 polymer ?
#
loop_
_entity_poly.entity_id
_entity_poly.type
_entity_poly.pdbx_seq_one_letter_code
_entity_poly.pdbx_strand_id
1 'polypeptide(L)'
;MIFNLNEDRYLENPAKDPVVEGLSSLEVDQYAILDRGNEHYIQVYQGEENSYQLEYRAGSHTQHFAASGEVTLATVQQAFVAFLGGDEGWEQPWNWEPVIFDESFVGDLADGDSCDTYLVNDQEYKKVRVGDEQVSVINAAQKCAECGLSVGNYHSPDCQSEECPACHKRFSACDCE
;
A
#
# COMPACT_ATOMS: atom_id res chain seq x y z
N MET A 1 7.47 -18.21 -3.00
CA MET A 1 6.87 -17.25 -3.95
C MET A 1 5.72 -17.95 -4.65
N ILE A 2 4.61 -17.27 -4.89
CA ILE A 2 3.38 -17.86 -5.45
C ILE A 2 2.94 -16.99 -6.62
N PHE A 3 2.67 -17.60 -7.78
CA PHE A 3 1.97 -16.94 -8.88
C PHE A 3 0.52 -17.43 -8.91
N ASN A 4 -0.42 -16.49 -8.87
CA ASN A 4 -1.86 -16.71 -8.96
C ASN A 4 -2.37 -16.03 -10.24
N LEU A 5 -3.11 -16.77 -11.06
CA LEU A 5 -3.87 -16.25 -12.18
C LEU A 5 -5.36 -16.45 -11.90
N ASN A 6 -6.07 -15.34 -11.70
CA ASN A 6 -7.53 -15.27 -11.54
C ASN A 6 -8.13 -16.26 -10.54
N GLU A 7 -7.41 -16.63 -9.48
CA GLU A 7 -7.82 -17.65 -8.48
C GLU A 7 -7.99 -19.08 -8.99
N ASP A 8 -7.77 -19.32 -10.29
CA ASP A 8 -7.99 -20.62 -10.92
C ASP A 8 -6.68 -21.41 -11.05
N ARG A 9 -5.54 -20.71 -11.13
CA ARG A 9 -4.24 -21.33 -11.35
C ARG A 9 -3.19 -20.78 -10.39
N TYR A 10 -2.63 -21.69 -9.59
CA TYR A 10 -1.57 -21.40 -8.63
C TYR A 10 -0.30 -22.15 -9.00
N LEU A 11 0.83 -21.44 -9.00
CA LEU A 11 2.16 -22.00 -9.18
C LEU A 11 3.03 -21.62 -7.99
N GLU A 12 3.50 -22.62 -7.25
CA GLU A 12 4.51 -22.44 -6.20
C GLU A 12 5.91 -22.37 -6.81
N ASN A 13 6.67 -21.35 -6.41
CA ASN A 13 8.02 -21.05 -6.91
C ASN A 13 8.11 -21.15 -8.44
N PRO A 14 7.32 -20.34 -9.16
CA PRO A 14 7.19 -20.47 -10.61
C PRO A 14 8.51 -20.16 -11.30
N ALA A 15 8.78 -20.87 -12.40
CA ALA A 15 9.83 -20.47 -13.34
C ALA A 15 9.36 -19.28 -14.21
N LYS A 16 10.30 -18.65 -14.90
CA LYS A 16 10.03 -17.51 -15.80
C LYS A 16 8.97 -17.83 -16.86
N ASP A 17 9.16 -18.92 -17.61
CA ASP A 17 8.30 -19.22 -18.76
C ASP A 17 6.83 -19.43 -18.38
N PRO A 18 6.49 -20.21 -17.32
CA PRO A 18 5.11 -20.31 -16.84
C PRO A 18 4.45 -18.99 -16.45
N VAL A 19 5.20 -18.03 -15.89
CA VAL A 19 4.67 -16.69 -15.56
C VAL A 19 4.36 -15.92 -16.84
N VAL A 20 5.29 -15.91 -17.80
CA VAL A 20 5.11 -15.22 -19.09
C VAL A 20 3.92 -15.79 -19.87
N GLU A 21 3.79 -17.12 -19.91
CA GLU A 21 2.66 -17.82 -20.52
C GLU A 21 1.33 -17.48 -19.83
N GLY A 22 1.31 -17.50 -18.49
CA GLY A 22 0.12 -17.15 -17.72
C GLY A 22 -0.36 -15.72 -17.99
N LEU A 23 0.58 -14.77 -18.08
CA LEU A 23 0.27 -13.38 -18.42
C LEU A 23 -0.24 -13.23 -19.87
N SER A 24 0.27 -14.01 -20.82
CA SER A 24 -0.24 -14.01 -22.20
C SER A 24 -1.65 -14.62 -22.33
N SER A 25 -2.10 -15.39 -21.35
CA SER A 25 -3.43 -15.97 -21.32
C SER A 25 -4.46 -15.16 -20.52
N LEU A 26 -4.08 -13.99 -19.98
CA LEU A 26 -5.04 -13.09 -19.33
C LEU A 26 -6.13 -12.68 -20.31
N GLU A 27 -7.37 -12.77 -19.85
CA GLU A 27 -8.54 -12.25 -20.55
C GLU A 27 -8.98 -10.92 -19.94
N VAL A 28 -9.91 -10.22 -20.60
CA VAL A 28 -10.54 -9.01 -20.04
C VAL A 28 -11.20 -9.36 -18.71
N ASP A 29 -11.10 -8.43 -17.76
CA ASP A 29 -11.58 -8.56 -16.38
C ASP A 29 -10.86 -9.61 -15.52
N GLN A 30 -9.69 -10.09 -15.96
CA GLN A 30 -8.86 -10.99 -15.17
C GLN A 30 -7.63 -10.30 -14.60
N TYR A 31 -7.05 -10.94 -13.59
CA TYR A 31 -5.85 -10.45 -12.92
C TYR A 31 -4.84 -11.57 -12.66
N ALA A 32 -3.59 -11.17 -12.47
CA ALA A 32 -2.52 -12.05 -12.03
C ALA A 32 -1.71 -11.39 -10.91
N ILE A 33 -1.26 -12.20 -9.95
CA ILE A 33 -0.47 -11.76 -8.79
C ILE A 33 0.75 -12.66 -8.66
N LEU A 34 1.92 -12.06 -8.46
CA LEU A 34 3.14 -12.74 -8.06
C LEU A 34 3.54 -12.27 -6.65
N ASP A 35 3.39 -13.16 -5.68
CA ASP A 35 3.55 -12.89 -4.25
C ASP A 35 4.82 -13.54 -3.68
N ARG A 36 5.63 -12.75 -2.96
CA ARG A 36 6.82 -13.17 -2.22
C ARG A 36 6.57 -13.43 -0.73
N GLY A 37 5.37 -13.15 -0.25
CA GLY A 37 4.99 -13.14 1.16
C GLY A 37 5.22 -11.78 1.81
N ASN A 38 4.74 -11.63 3.05
CA ASN A 38 4.88 -10.41 3.86
C ASN A 38 4.41 -9.15 3.12
N GLU A 39 3.29 -9.22 2.39
CA GLU A 39 2.76 -8.10 1.61
C GLU A 39 3.70 -7.57 0.51
N HIS A 40 4.65 -8.37 0.04
CA HIS A 40 5.47 -8.06 -1.13
C HIS A 40 4.94 -8.79 -2.36
N TYR A 41 4.17 -8.09 -3.19
CA TYR A 41 3.64 -8.64 -4.42
C TYR A 41 3.66 -7.63 -5.56
N ILE A 42 3.63 -8.15 -6.79
CA ILE A 42 3.29 -7.40 -8.00
C ILE A 42 2.01 -8.00 -8.56
N GLN A 43 1.11 -7.15 -9.04
CA GLN A 43 -0.14 -7.56 -9.65
C GLN A 43 -0.41 -6.82 -10.95
N VAL A 44 -1.17 -7.47 -11.83
CA VAL A 44 -1.71 -6.84 -13.02
C VAL A 44 -3.18 -7.20 -13.15
N TYR A 45 -3.99 -6.23 -13.58
CA TYR A 45 -5.35 -6.43 -14.03
C TYR A 45 -5.44 -6.04 -15.51
N GLN A 46 -6.13 -6.87 -16.30
CA GLN A 46 -6.43 -6.58 -17.71
C GLN A 46 -7.85 -6.04 -17.81
N GLY A 47 -7.96 -4.75 -18.11
CA GLY A 47 -9.24 -4.09 -18.34
C GLY A 47 -9.72 -4.23 -19.78
N GLU A 48 -10.76 -3.47 -20.10
CA GLU A 48 -11.30 -3.40 -21.47
C GLU A 48 -10.28 -2.80 -22.45
N GLU A 49 -10.51 -3.02 -23.75
CA GLU A 49 -9.70 -2.48 -24.85
C GLU A 49 -8.18 -2.80 -24.80
N ASN A 50 -7.81 -3.92 -24.16
CA ASN A 50 -6.40 -4.31 -23.89
C ASN A 50 -5.64 -3.31 -23.02
N SER A 51 -6.34 -2.59 -22.15
CA SER A 51 -5.69 -1.80 -21.09
C SER A 51 -5.16 -2.70 -19.99
N TYR A 52 -4.02 -2.35 -19.43
CA TYR A 52 -3.43 -3.05 -18.29
C TYR A 52 -3.21 -2.07 -17.15
N GLN A 53 -3.50 -2.50 -15.93
CA GLN A 53 -3.18 -1.78 -14.71
C GLN A 53 -2.16 -2.63 -13.95
N LEU A 54 -0.94 -2.13 -13.83
CA LEU A 54 0.15 -2.81 -13.14
C LEU A 54 0.40 -2.12 -11.81
N GLU A 55 0.44 -2.89 -10.72
CA GLU A 55 0.63 -2.37 -9.37
C GLU A 55 1.60 -3.25 -8.59
N TYR A 56 2.24 -2.71 -7.56
CA TYR A 56 3.01 -3.51 -6.61
C TYR A 56 2.90 -2.99 -5.20
N ARG A 57 3.05 -3.90 -4.24
CA ARG A 57 3.16 -3.61 -2.82
C ARG A 57 4.55 -3.98 -2.31
N ALA A 58 5.15 -3.09 -1.54
CA ALA A 58 6.47 -3.25 -0.95
C ALA A 58 6.43 -3.47 0.57
N GLY A 59 5.61 -4.41 1.01
CA GLY A 59 5.63 -4.90 2.40
C GLY A 59 4.68 -4.19 3.36
N SER A 60 3.87 -3.24 2.88
CA SER A 60 2.81 -2.61 3.67
C SER A 60 1.76 -1.93 2.77
N HIS A 61 0.58 -1.67 3.33
CA HIS A 61 -0.51 -1.00 2.61
C HIS A 61 -0.19 0.44 2.17
N THR A 62 0.67 1.16 2.88
CA THR A 62 1.11 2.52 2.52
C THR A 62 2.21 2.52 1.46
N GLN A 63 2.82 1.36 1.21
CA GLN A 63 3.82 1.16 0.15
C GLN A 63 3.18 0.42 -1.03
N HIS A 64 2.04 0.93 -1.49
CA HIS A 64 1.32 0.44 -2.65
C HIS A 64 1.43 1.45 -3.79
N PHE A 65 1.78 0.98 -4.99
CA PHE A 65 2.06 1.85 -6.12
C PHE A 65 1.49 1.27 -7.42
N ALA A 66 1.01 2.15 -8.29
CA ALA A 66 0.53 1.84 -9.63
C ALA A 66 1.49 2.41 -10.67
N ALA A 67 1.70 1.67 -11.75
CA ALA A 67 2.45 2.16 -12.89
C ALA A 67 1.62 3.23 -13.61
N SER A 68 2.23 4.38 -13.86
CA SER A 68 1.62 5.43 -14.68
C SER A 68 2.09 5.34 -16.14
N GLY A 69 1.24 5.80 -17.06
CA GLY A 69 1.51 5.79 -18.50
C GLY A 69 0.92 4.57 -19.22
N GLU A 70 1.43 4.30 -20.43
CA GLU A 70 0.96 3.19 -21.26
C GLU A 70 1.56 1.87 -20.79
N VAL A 71 0.72 1.03 -20.18
CA VAL A 71 1.10 -0.32 -19.76
C VAL A 71 0.65 -1.31 -20.83
N THR A 72 1.61 -2.05 -21.39
CA THR A 72 1.37 -3.10 -22.39
C THR A 72 1.71 -4.47 -21.82
N LEU A 73 1.18 -5.55 -22.39
CA LEU A 73 1.53 -6.92 -22.03
C LEU A 73 3.04 -7.17 -21.99
N ALA A 74 3.79 -6.64 -22.97
CA ALA A 74 5.23 -6.80 -23.03
C ALA A 74 5.92 -6.16 -21.81
N THR A 75 5.45 -4.99 -21.38
CA THR A 75 5.99 -4.30 -20.21
C THR A 75 5.57 -5.02 -18.92
N VAL A 76 4.33 -5.50 -18.81
CA VAL A 76 3.86 -6.33 -17.68
C VAL A 76 4.74 -7.58 -17.50
N GLN A 77 5.01 -8.30 -18.60
CA GLN A 77 5.89 -9.47 -18.58
C GLN A 77 7.31 -9.13 -18.11
N GLN A 78 7.86 -7.99 -18.55
CA GLN A 78 9.17 -7.53 -18.07
C GLN A 78 9.17 -7.26 -16.57
N ALA A 79 8.15 -6.57 -16.04
CA ALA A 79 8.04 -6.29 -14.61
C ALA A 79 7.92 -7.57 -13.77
N PHE A 80 7.04 -8.49 -14.16
CA PHE A 80 6.86 -9.76 -13.44
C PHE A 80 8.12 -10.61 -13.46
N VAL A 81 8.88 -10.64 -14.56
CA VAL A 81 10.13 -11.40 -14.64
C VAL A 81 11.22 -10.77 -13.78
N ALA A 82 11.35 -9.45 -13.77
CA ALA A 82 12.31 -8.77 -12.92
C ALA A 82 11.94 -8.93 -11.43
N PHE A 83 10.65 -8.80 -11.10
CA PHE A 83 10.13 -9.12 -9.77
C PHE A 83 10.24 -10.61 -9.42
N LEU A 84 10.30 -11.53 -10.37
CA LEU A 84 10.58 -12.95 -10.10
C LEU A 84 12.05 -13.15 -9.75
N GLY A 85 12.97 -12.53 -10.50
CA GLY A 85 14.41 -12.65 -10.32
C GLY A 85 14.92 -12.05 -9.01
N GLY A 86 14.22 -11.05 -8.45
CA GLY A 86 14.68 -10.32 -7.26
C GLY A 86 15.78 -9.33 -7.57
N ASP A 87 15.83 -8.88 -8.82
CA ASP A 87 16.76 -7.84 -9.24
C ASP A 87 16.46 -6.55 -8.46
N GLU A 88 17.47 -6.04 -7.75
CA GLU A 88 17.38 -4.72 -7.14
C GLU A 88 17.23 -3.65 -8.24
N GLY A 89 16.24 -2.76 -8.11
CA GLY A 89 15.97 -1.73 -9.10
C GLY A 89 15.07 -2.14 -10.27
N TRP A 90 14.37 -3.27 -10.16
CA TRP A 90 13.33 -3.67 -11.12
C TRP A 90 12.23 -2.60 -11.28
N GLU A 91 12.05 -1.74 -10.26
CA GLU A 91 11.11 -0.62 -10.28
C GLU A 91 11.58 0.59 -11.13
N GLN A 92 12.88 0.71 -11.44
CA GLN A 92 13.48 1.89 -12.09
C GLN A 92 13.00 2.23 -13.51
N PRO A 93 12.60 1.28 -14.38
CA PRO A 93 12.12 1.63 -15.72
C PRO A 93 10.69 2.21 -15.71
N TRP A 94 10.04 2.28 -14.56
CA TRP A 94 8.63 2.65 -14.44
C TRP A 94 8.46 3.93 -13.63
N ASN A 95 7.46 4.72 -14.00
CA ASN A 95 7.01 5.84 -13.18
C ASN A 95 5.89 5.35 -12.25
N TRP A 96 6.25 4.99 -11.03
CA TRP A 96 5.32 4.50 -10.02
C TRP A 96 4.68 5.65 -9.26
N GLU A 97 3.36 5.65 -9.22
CA GLU A 97 2.58 6.60 -8.43
C GLU A 97 1.99 5.89 -7.21
N PRO A 98 2.04 6.50 -6.02
CA PRO A 98 1.44 5.90 -4.84
C PRO A 98 -0.07 5.73 -5.03
N VAL A 99 -0.57 4.52 -4.79
CA VAL A 99 -2.01 4.27 -4.75
C VAL A 99 -2.51 4.75 -3.41
N ILE A 100 -3.18 5.89 -3.41
CA ILE A 100 -3.90 6.38 -2.25
C ILE A 100 -5.26 5.70 -2.28
N PHE A 101 -5.44 4.70 -1.43
CA PHE A 101 -6.78 4.23 -1.08
C PHE A 101 -7.42 5.37 -0.30
N ASP A 102 -8.20 6.17 -0.99
CA ASP A 102 -9.09 7.10 -0.33
C ASP A 102 -10.13 6.24 0.41
N GLU A 103 -10.01 6.16 1.74
CA GLU A 103 -11.02 5.53 2.59
C GLU A 103 -12.39 6.24 2.48
N SER A 104 -12.53 7.28 1.65
CA SER A 104 -13.79 8.00 1.39
C SER A 104 -14.70 7.42 0.31
N PHE A 105 -14.51 6.19 -0.18
CA PHE A 105 -15.61 5.47 -0.85
C PHE A 105 -16.65 4.97 0.19
N VAL A 106 -17.30 5.94 0.85
CA VAL A 106 -18.43 5.73 1.75
C VAL A 106 -19.67 5.58 0.88
N GLY A 107 -19.90 4.36 0.38
CA GLY A 107 -21.21 3.96 -0.08
C GLY A 107 -22.16 3.90 1.11
N ASP A 108 -22.92 4.98 1.33
CA ASP A 108 -24.22 5.00 2.01
C ASP A 108 -24.33 4.21 3.33
N LEU A 109 -23.31 4.28 4.19
CA LEU A 109 -23.45 3.88 5.59
C LEU A 109 -23.53 5.14 6.45
N ALA A 110 -24.77 5.57 6.65
CA ALA A 110 -25.13 6.39 7.79
C ALA A 110 -24.85 5.60 9.07
N ASP A 111 -23.65 5.71 9.61
CA ASP A 111 -23.33 5.68 11.04
C ASP A 111 -21.82 5.91 11.17
N GLY A 112 -21.45 6.98 11.87
CA GLY A 112 -20.11 7.56 11.87
C GLY A 112 -19.04 6.65 12.45
N ASP A 113 -17.91 6.58 11.75
CA ASP A 113 -16.61 6.34 12.38
C ASP A 113 -15.52 7.02 11.52
N SER A 114 -15.16 8.23 11.93
CA SER A 114 -14.22 9.10 11.25
C SER A 114 -12.78 8.65 11.52
N CYS A 115 -12.11 8.12 10.48
CA CYS A 115 -10.72 7.65 10.56
C CYS A 115 -9.69 8.73 10.93
N ASP A 116 -10.09 10.01 11.02
CA ASP A 116 -9.26 11.16 11.43
C ASP A 116 -9.53 11.66 12.86
N THR A 117 -10.35 10.96 13.65
CA THR A 117 -10.62 11.31 15.05
C THR A 117 -10.36 10.15 16.03
N TYR A 118 -10.23 10.51 17.31
CA TYR A 118 -10.24 9.62 18.46
C TYR A 118 -11.43 9.98 19.35
N LEU A 119 -12.10 8.97 19.90
CA LEU A 119 -12.99 9.15 21.04
C LEU A 119 -12.15 9.04 22.32
N VAL A 120 -12.16 10.11 23.12
CA VAL A 120 -11.47 10.19 24.41
C VAL A 120 -12.46 10.82 25.40
N ASN A 121 -12.82 10.13 26.48
CA ASN A 121 -13.87 10.53 27.44
C ASN A 121 -15.22 10.85 26.77
N ASP A 122 -15.69 9.99 25.86
CA ASP A 122 -16.92 10.21 25.07
C ASP A 122 -16.93 11.50 24.23
N GLN A 123 -15.77 12.14 24.08
CA GLN A 123 -15.60 13.33 23.26
C GLN A 123 -14.71 13.02 22.06
N GLU A 124 -15.14 13.50 20.90
CA GLU A 124 -14.40 13.36 19.65
C GLU A 124 -13.28 14.41 19.55
N TYR A 125 -12.07 13.94 19.28
CA TYR A 125 -10.89 14.76 19.07
C TYR A 125 -10.24 14.42 17.74
N LYS A 126 -9.73 15.43 17.01
CA LYS A 126 -8.92 15.17 15.81
C LYS A 126 -7.58 14.53 16.19
N LYS A 127 -7.18 13.51 15.43
CA LYS A 127 -5.85 12.91 15.56
C LYS A 127 -4.76 13.96 15.34
N VAL A 128 -3.63 13.80 16.03
CA VAL A 128 -2.44 14.65 15.85
C VAL A 128 -1.63 14.12 14.68
N ARG A 129 -1.28 14.99 13.72
CA ARG A 129 -0.48 14.61 12.55
C ARG A 129 1.00 14.61 12.91
N VAL A 130 1.79 13.88 12.11
CA VAL A 130 3.25 13.92 12.19
C VAL A 130 3.73 15.36 12.01
N GLY A 131 4.49 15.87 12.97
CA GLY A 131 5.02 17.24 13.00
C GLY A 131 4.14 18.25 13.73
N ASP A 132 2.89 17.91 14.06
CA ASP A 132 1.97 18.77 14.84
C ASP A 132 1.97 18.41 16.34
N GLU A 133 2.80 17.47 16.77
CA GLU A 133 2.93 17.07 18.17
C GLU A 133 3.61 18.16 19.02
N GLN A 134 3.32 18.20 20.32
CA GLN A 134 3.96 19.14 21.25
C GLN A 134 5.46 18.85 21.41
N VAL A 135 5.83 17.57 21.29
CA VAL A 135 7.22 17.12 21.31
C VAL A 135 7.61 16.67 19.92
N SER A 136 8.67 17.27 19.38
CA SER A 136 9.17 16.91 18.06
C SER A 136 9.59 15.44 18.01
N VAL A 137 8.88 14.65 17.19
CA VAL A 137 9.19 13.24 16.88
C VAL A 137 9.75 13.08 15.47
N ILE A 138 10.05 14.18 14.79
CA ILE A 138 10.52 14.21 13.41
C ILE A 138 12.05 14.09 13.34
N ASN A 139 12.52 13.29 12.39
CA ASN A 139 13.94 13.16 12.08
C ASN A 139 14.39 14.24 11.06
N ALA A 140 15.68 14.23 10.73
CA ALA A 140 16.26 15.17 9.77
C ALA A 140 15.63 15.09 8.36
N ALA A 141 14.97 13.98 8.01
CA ALA A 141 14.27 13.76 6.75
C ALA A 141 12.79 14.20 6.78
N GLN A 142 12.35 14.94 7.80
CA GLN A 142 10.95 15.40 7.97
C GLN A 142 9.95 14.24 8.02
N LYS A 143 10.35 13.16 8.70
CA LYS A 143 9.53 11.96 8.93
C LYS A 143 9.51 11.62 10.40
N CYS A 144 8.43 11.00 10.89
CA CYS A 144 8.39 10.44 12.24
C CYS A 144 9.55 9.45 12.40
N ALA A 145 10.29 9.56 13.52
CA ALA A 145 11.41 8.70 13.82
C ALA A 145 11.01 7.23 14.08
N GLU A 146 9.76 7.01 14.52
CA GLU A 146 9.25 5.67 14.85
C GLU A 146 8.50 5.03 13.67
N CYS A 147 7.47 5.67 13.14
CA CYS A 147 6.65 5.09 12.07
C CYS A 147 7.11 5.45 10.64
N GLY A 148 8.07 6.37 10.48
CA GLY A 148 8.63 6.73 9.17
C GLY A 148 7.73 7.56 8.26
N LEU A 149 6.51 7.91 8.69
CA LEU A 149 5.57 8.72 7.92
C LEU A 149 6.00 10.18 7.87
N SER A 150 5.80 10.83 6.72
CA SER A 150 6.19 12.23 6.50
C SER A 150 5.30 13.21 7.27
N VAL A 151 5.84 14.37 7.62
CA VAL A 151 5.11 15.49 8.23
C VAL A 151 3.80 15.78 7.47
N GLY A 152 2.71 15.97 8.21
CA GLY A 152 1.37 16.23 7.69
C GLY A 152 0.52 14.98 7.47
N ASN A 153 1.08 13.77 7.55
CA ASN A 153 0.31 12.52 7.58
C ASN A 153 -0.11 12.14 9.01
N TYR A 154 -1.07 11.23 9.16
CA TYR A 154 -1.38 10.62 10.45
C TYR A 154 -0.37 9.54 10.80
N HIS A 155 -0.18 9.28 12.10
CA HIS A 155 0.66 8.18 12.56
C HIS A 155 0.05 6.83 12.18
N SER A 156 0.92 5.82 12.04
CA SER A 156 0.47 4.42 11.99
C SER A 156 -0.19 4.03 13.32
N PRO A 157 -1.23 3.18 13.35
CA PRO A 157 -1.94 2.79 14.59
C PRO A 157 -1.04 2.26 15.72
N ASP A 158 0.11 1.67 15.39
CA ASP A 158 1.08 1.13 16.34
C ASP A 158 2.24 2.09 16.65
N CYS A 159 2.15 3.36 16.26
CA CYS A 159 3.23 4.32 16.44
C CYS A 159 3.37 4.74 17.91
N GLN A 160 4.49 4.39 18.53
CA GLN A 160 4.76 4.78 19.94
C GLN A 160 5.00 6.28 20.13
N SER A 161 5.21 7.01 19.04
CA SER A 161 5.36 8.47 19.06
C SER A 161 4.03 9.20 18.91
N GLU A 162 2.93 8.49 18.68
CA GLU A 162 1.62 9.13 18.53
C GLU A 162 1.14 9.74 19.85
N GLU A 163 0.58 10.94 19.75
CA GLU A 163 0.18 11.77 20.88
C GLU A 163 -1.35 11.80 21.03
N CYS A 164 -1.83 11.62 22.27
CA CYS A 164 -3.24 11.77 22.61
C CYS A 164 -3.67 13.24 22.44
N PRO A 165 -4.67 13.55 21.61
CA PRO A 165 -5.08 14.93 21.36
C PRO A 165 -5.75 15.62 22.56
N ALA A 166 -6.18 14.87 23.58
CA ALA A 166 -6.80 15.42 24.78
C ALA A 166 -5.77 15.87 25.83
N CYS A 167 -4.71 15.09 26.04
CA CYS A 167 -3.73 15.34 27.11
C CYS A 167 -2.29 15.57 26.63
N HIS A 168 -2.05 15.45 25.33
CA HIS A 168 -0.74 15.63 24.68
C HIS A 168 0.37 14.67 25.19
N LYS A 169 0.00 13.59 25.87
CA LYS A 169 0.92 12.49 26.22
C LYS A 169 0.94 11.47 25.10
N ARG A 170 2.01 10.68 25.03
CA ARG A 170 2.06 9.51 24.14
C ARG A 170 0.94 8.54 24.47
N PHE A 171 0.30 7.95 23.47
CA PHE A 171 -0.78 6.97 23.68
C PHE A 171 -0.35 5.79 24.57
N SER A 172 0.90 5.34 24.45
CA SER A 172 1.45 4.28 25.31
C SER A 172 1.56 4.64 26.80
N ALA A 173 1.42 5.92 27.15
CA ALA A 173 1.53 6.45 28.52
C ALA A 173 0.33 7.36 28.87
N CYS A 174 -0.73 7.28 28.09
CA CYS A 174 -1.96 8.03 28.27
C CYS A 174 -2.95 7.18 29.06
N ASP A 175 -3.61 7.79 30.05
CA ASP A 175 -4.67 7.16 30.87
C ASP A 175 -6.04 7.80 30.57
N CYS A 176 -6.19 8.47 29.42
CA CYS A 176 -7.47 9.02 29.01
C CYS A 176 -8.30 7.90 28.37
N GLU A 177 -9.28 7.39 29.13
CA GLU A 177 -10.37 6.54 28.64
C GLU A 177 -11.46 7.38 27.98
#